data_AF-A0A7X6YFQ6-F1
#
_entry.id   AF-A0A7X6YFQ6-F1
#
_cell.length_a   1.000
_cell.length_b   1.000
_cell.length_c   1.000
_cell.angle_alpha   90.00
_cell.angle_beta   90.00
_cell.angle_gamma   90.00
#
_symmetry.space_group_name_H-M   'P 1'
#
loop_
_entity.id
_entity.type
_entity.pdbx_description
1 polymer ?
#
loop_
_entity_poly.entity_id
_entity_poly.type
_entity_poly.pdbx_seq_one_letter_code
_entity_poly.pdbx_strand_id
1 'polypeptide(L)'
;MNLVKDPWIPVVMQDGTPELVSLREVFAKGEGIADLAANPCQRIALMRLLICIAQAALDGPKDEDDWRTCKPRIAPAALSYLDKWQDRFNLFGEHAFLQVDGLDTTTNSLADKLDLSLASGNNPTLFDHYAIPAGRIHREIGLTLNLLVYQMFACGGTYSTTVWDGVST
;
A
#
# COMPACT_ATOMS: atom_id res chain seq x y z
N MET A 1 -6.69 -1.97 -11.11
CA MET A 1 -6.23 -0.66 -10.59
C MET A 1 -4.73 -0.49 -10.77
N ASN A 2 -4.29 0.64 -11.33
CA ASN A 2 -2.90 1.10 -11.35
C ASN A 2 -2.71 2.24 -10.33
N LEU A 3 -1.86 2.02 -9.33
CA LEU A 3 -1.72 2.91 -8.18
C LEU A 3 -1.11 4.28 -8.51
N VAL A 4 -0.47 4.42 -9.68
CA VAL A 4 0.09 5.70 -10.15
C VAL A 4 -0.98 6.63 -10.66
N LYS A 5 -1.99 6.08 -11.36
CA LYS A 5 -2.99 6.83 -12.13
C LYS A 5 -4.35 6.86 -11.46
N ASP A 6 -4.77 5.73 -10.91
CA ASP A 6 -6.09 5.58 -10.32
C ASP A 6 -6.11 6.15 -8.91
N PRO A 7 -7.17 6.88 -8.49
CA PRO A 7 -7.26 7.40 -7.12
C PRO A 7 -7.53 6.30 -6.09
N TRP A 8 -6.70 6.22 -5.04
CA TRP A 8 -6.84 5.22 -3.98
C TRP A 8 -6.35 5.66 -2.61
N ILE A 9 -5.56 6.73 -2.52
CA ILE A 9 -5.03 7.26 -1.26
C ILE A 9 -6.05 8.23 -0.67
N PRO A 10 -6.65 7.94 0.49
CA PRO A 10 -7.59 8.85 1.14
C PRO A 10 -6.84 10.01 1.79
N VAL A 11 -7.23 11.23 1.47
CA VAL A 11 -6.63 12.47 1.98
C VAL A 11 -7.70 13.46 2.47
N VAL A 12 -7.26 14.41 3.28
CA VAL A 12 -7.99 15.62 3.63
C VAL A 12 -7.25 16.79 2.99
N MET A 13 -7.96 17.59 2.21
CA MET A 13 -7.42 18.81 1.59
C MET A 13 -7.33 19.95 2.62
N GLN A 14 -6.59 21.02 2.31
CA GLN A 14 -6.47 22.18 3.21
C GLN A 14 -7.81 22.85 3.57
N ASP A 15 -8.83 22.72 2.72
CA ASP A 15 -10.18 23.22 3.00
C ASP A 15 -11.03 22.25 3.84
N GLY A 16 -10.48 21.12 4.25
CA GLY A 16 -11.15 20.08 5.04
C GLY A 16 -11.91 19.05 4.19
N THR A 17 -11.93 19.18 2.86
CA THR A 17 -12.64 18.25 1.98
C THR A 17 -11.93 16.89 1.93
N PRO A 18 -12.66 15.77 2.10
CA PRO A 18 -12.09 14.45 1.88
C PRO A 18 -11.99 14.16 0.37
N GLU A 19 -10.84 13.67 -0.08
CA GLU A 19 -10.59 13.30 -1.47
C GLU A 19 -9.87 11.95 -1.55
N LEU A 20 -10.03 11.25 -2.68
CA LEU A 20 -9.15 10.14 -3.06
C LEU A 20 -8.20 10.64 -4.13
N VAL A 21 -6.91 10.40 -3.95
CA VAL A 21 -5.86 10.78 -4.90
C VAL A 21 -5.01 9.58 -5.31
N SER A 22 -4.42 9.64 -6.49
CA SER A 22 -3.42 8.67 -6.97
C SER A 22 -2.02 8.98 -6.41
N LEU A 23 -1.05 8.08 -6.60
CA LEU A 23 0.36 8.38 -6.23
C LEU A 23 0.89 9.58 -7.01
N ARG A 24 0.55 9.71 -8.30
CA ARG A 24 0.97 10.86 -9.11
C ARG A 24 0.43 12.17 -8.51
N GLU A 25 -0.86 12.17 -8.16
CA GLU A 25 -1.52 13.36 -7.60
C GLU A 25 -1.01 13.73 -6.21
N VAL A 26 -0.67 12.75 -5.37
CA VAL A 26 -0.16 13.04 -4.02
C VAL A 26 1.16 13.83 -4.08
N PHE A 27 2.03 13.55 -5.06
CA PHE A 27 3.26 14.30 -5.28
C PHE A 27 3.00 15.62 -6.02
N ALA A 28 2.09 15.65 -6.98
CA ALA A 28 1.79 16.86 -7.76
C ALA A 28 1.02 17.93 -6.96
N LYS A 29 0.10 17.51 -6.09
CA LYS A 29 -0.80 18.37 -5.30
C LYS A 29 -0.42 18.40 -3.81
N GLY A 30 0.77 17.90 -3.44
CA GLY A 30 1.16 17.66 -2.05
C GLY A 30 1.03 18.86 -1.12
N GLU A 31 1.24 20.08 -1.61
CA GLU A 31 1.07 21.30 -0.80
C GLU A 31 -0.40 21.58 -0.45
N GLY A 32 -1.36 21.13 -1.25
CA GLY A 32 -2.80 21.30 -1.01
C GLY A 32 -3.42 20.22 -0.11
N ILE A 33 -2.65 19.19 0.25
CA ILE A 33 -3.08 18.10 1.12
C ILE A 33 -2.75 18.48 2.56
N ALA A 34 -3.77 18.56 3.42
CA ALA A 34 -3.59 18.77 4.84
C ALA A 34 -3.17 17.48 5.54
N ASP A 35 -3.80 16.36 5.18
CA ASP A 35 -3.49 15.09 5.84
C ASP A 35 -3.90 13.81 5.08
N LEU A 36 -3.39 12.66 5.53
CA LEU A 36 -3.85 11.32 5.12
C LEU A 36 -5.09 10.91 5.95
N ALA A 37 -6.22 10.72 5.29
CA ALA A 37 -7.50 10.32 5.90
C ALA A 37 -7.56 8.79 6.11
N ALA A 38 -6.60 8.26 6.86
CA ALA A 38 -6.42 6.82 7.07
C ALA A 38 -6.28 6.47 8.56
N ASN A 39 -6.57 5.22 8.92
CA ASN A 39 -6.33 4.74 10.28
C ASN A 39 -4.81 4.74 10.61
N PRO A 40 -4.39 4.62 11.88
CA PRO A 40 -2.99 4.76 12.27
C PRO A 40 -2.02 3.84 11.50
N CYS A 41 -2.36 2.56 11.33
CA CYS A 41 -1.50 1.61 10.61
C CYS A 41 -1.38 1.96 9.13
N GLN A 42 -2.52 2.27 8.48
CA GLN A 42 -2.56 2.66 7.07
C GLN A 42 -1.80 3.97 6.84
N ARG A 43 -1.94 4.94 7.74
CA ARG A 43 -1.23 6.23 7.68
C ARG A 43 0.28 6.04 7.71
N ILE A 44 0.78 5.20 8.62
CA ILE A 44 2.22 4.89 8.68
C ILE A 44 2.66 4.18 7.41
N ALA A 45 1.89 3.20 6.93
CA ALA A 45 2.24 2.44 5.74
C ALA A 45 2.28 3.30 4.48
N LEU A 46 1.29 4.17 4.29
CA LEU A 46 1.26 5.17 3.22
C LEU A 46 2.46 6.10 3.30
N MET A 47 2.71 6.72 4.46
CA MET A 47 3.83 7.65 4.61
C MET A 47 5.18 6.99 4.30
N ARG A 48 5.38 5.74 4.74
CA ARG A 48 6.59 4.97 4.42
C ARG A 48 6.71 4.70 2.92
N LEU A 49 5.63 4.32 2.25
CA LEU A 49 5.64 4.16 0.79
C LEU A 49 6.02 5.46 0.08
N LEU A 50 5.42 6.59 0.47
CA LEU A 50 5.72 7.90 -0.14
C LEU A 50 7.17 8.31 0.08
N ILE A 51 7.72 8.08 1.29
CA ILE A 51 9.13 8.32 1.58
C ILE A 51 10.02 7.41 0.73
N CYS A 52 9.71 6.12 0.60
CA CYS A 52 10.50 5.20 -0.22
C CYS A 52 10.52 5.62 -1.70
N ILE A 53 9.38 6.07 -2.25
CA ILE A 53 9.30 6.59 -3.62
C ILE A 53 10.16 7.86 -3.75
N ALA A 54 10.05 8.82 -2.83
CA ALA A 54 10.85 10.03 -2.85
C ALA A 54 12.36 9.74 -2.75
N GLN A 55 12.75 8.82 -1.88
CA GLN A 55 14.14 8.39 -1.71
C GLN A 55 14.68 7.73 -2.99
N ALA A 56 13.95 6.76 -3.55
CA ALA A 56 14.36 6.09 -4.78
C ALA A 56 14.40 7.04 -5.99
N ALA A 57 13.48 8.00 -6.05
CA ALA A 57 13.43 8.99 -7.12
C ALA A 57 14.59 9.99 -7.09
N LEU A 58 15.06 10.34 -5.89
CA LEU A 58 16.18 11.27 -5.69
C LEU A 58 17.56 10.59 -5.70
N ASP A 59 17.61 9.26 -5.77
CA ASP A 59 18.81 8.47 -5.44
C ASP A 59 19.34 8.76 -4.02
N GLY A 60 18.42 9.11 -3.11
CA GLY A 60 18.72 9.56 -1.76
C GLY A 60 19.51 10.89 -1.69
N PRO A 61 19.28 11.73 -0.69
CA PRO A 61 20.18 12.85 -0.43
C PRO A 61 21.57 12.33 -0.04
N LYS A 62 22.61 12.88 -0.66
CA LYS A 62 24.00 12.44 -0.45
C LYS A 62 24.49 12.66 0.99
N ASP A 63 24.09 13.80 1.56
CA ASP A 63 24.51 14.27 2.87
C ASP A 63 23.41 15.16 3.49
N GLU A 64 23.68 15.69 4.68
CA GLU A 64 22.73 16.52 5.42
C GLU A 64 22.40 17.84 4.70
N ASP A 65 23.38 18.46 4.04
CA ASP A 65 23.18 19.72 3.31
C ASP A 65 22.29 19.51 2.08
N ASP A 66 22.51 18.41 1.35
CA ASP A 66 21.64 18.03 0.25
C ASP A 66 20.23 17.70 0.74
N TRP A 67 20.10 16.99 1.88
CA TRP A 67 18.80 16.69 2.50
C TRP A 67 18.03 17.96 2.87
N ARG A 68 18.70 18.98 3.43
CA ARG A 68 18.08 20.26 3.80
C ARG A 68 17.52 21.03 2.60
N THR A 69 18.09 20.81 1.41
CA THR A 69 17.75 21.57 0.19
C THR A 69 16.98 20.75 -0.85
N CYS A 70 16.73 19.46 -0.61
CA CYS A 70 16.12 18.57 -1.60
C CYS A 70 14.62 18.80 -1.84
N LYS A 71 13.92 19.51 -0.96
CA LYS A 71 12.45 19.65 -1.00
C LYS A 71 11.89 20.04 -2.39
N PRO A 72 12.43 21.05 -3.10
CA PRO A 72 11.92 21.42 -4.43
C PRO A 72 12.13 20.35 -5.50
N ARG A 73 13.08 19.43 -5.29
CA ARG A 73 13.39 18.32 -6.22
C ARG A 73 12.48 17.13 -6.05
N ILE A 74 11.84 16.96 -4.88
CA ILE A 74 11.06 15.76 -4.53
C ILE A 74 9.95 15.51 -5.55
N ALA A 75 9.05 16.48 -5.77
CA ALA A 75 7.89 16.26 -6.63
C ALA A 75 8.27 16.00 -8.11
N PRO A 76 9.12 16.82 -8.76
CA PRO A 76 9.56 16.55 -10.13
C PRO A 76 10.25 15.18 -10.31
N ALA A 77 11.11 14.80 -9.36
CA ALA A 77 11.80 13.51 -9.39
C ALA A 77 10.83 12.34 -9.20
N ALA A 78 9.94 12.42 -8.20
CA ALA A 78 8.95 11.38 -7.93
C ALA A 78 7.99 11.16 -9.10
N LEU A 79 7.51 12.24 -9.75
CA LEU A 79 6.68 12.13 -10.94
C LEU A 79 7.41 11.42 -12.09
N SER A 80 8.67 11.79 -12.34
CA SER A 80 9.50 11.15 -13.38
C SER A 80 9.76 9.67 -13.06
N TYR A 81 10.00 9.34 -11.79
CA TYR A 81 10.19 7.97 -11.32
C TYR A 81 8.92 7.13 -11.52
N LEU A 82 7.76 7.67 -11.13
CA LEU A 82 6.48 6.98 -11.26
C LEU A 82 6.09 6.78 -12.73
N ASP A 83 6.40 7.73 -13.61
CA ASP A 83 6.18 7.57 -15.05
C ASP A 83 7.06 6.46 -15.64
N LYS A 84 8.31 6.36 -15.20
CA LYS A 84 9.23 5.29 -15.63
C LYS A 84 8.79 3.91 -15.14
N TRP A 85 8.30 3.81 -13.90
CA TRP A 85 8.04 2.52 -13.23
C TRP A 85 6.57 2.13 -13.14
N GLN A 86 5.69 2.86 -13.81
CA GLN A 86 4.24 2.72 -13.71
C GLN A 86 3.72 1.28 -13.83
N ASP A 87 4.36 0.45 -14.68
CA ASP A 87 3.93 -0.92 -14.91
C ASP A 87 4.11 -1.83 -13.68
N ARG A 88 5.00 -1.45 -12.75
CA ARG A 88 5.24 -2.15 -11.47
C ARG A 88 4.26 -1.76 -10.37
N PHE A 89 3.34 -0.85 -10.64
CA PHE A 89 2.34 -0.35 -9.71
C PHE A 89 0.92 -0.81 -10.06
N ASN A 90 0.78 -1.85 -10.89
CA ASN A 90 -0.51 -2.50 -11.08
C ASN A 90 -0.80 -3.42 -9.88
N LEU A 91 -1.97 -3.29 -9.26
CA LEU A 91 -2.35 -4.13 -8.11
C LEU A 91 -2.50 -5.61 -8.50
N PHE A 92 -2.85 -5.88 -9.76
CA PHE A 92 -3.06 -7.21 -10.32
C PHE A 92 -2.31 -7.34 -11.65
N GLY A 93 -2.03 -8.58 -12.05
CA GLY A 93 -1.34 -8.91 -13.30
C GLY A 93 0.03 -9.54 -13.05
N GLU A 94 0.79 -9.69 -14.13
CA GLU A 94 2.20 -10.12 -14.08
C GLU A 94 3.03 -9.03 -13.40
N HIS A 95 3.82 -9.39 -12.39
CA HIS A 95 4.55 -8.45 -11.53
C HIS A 95 3.67 -7.51 -10.71
N ALA A 96 2.60 -8.07 -10.13
CA ALA A 96 1.67 -7.35 -9.27
C ALA A 96 2.39 -6.62 -8.12
N PHE A 97 1.90 -5.41 -7.82
CA PHE A 97 2.53 -4.51 -6.86
C PHE A 97 2.67 -5.16 -5.49
N LEU A 98 3.92 -5.27 -5.03
CA LEU A 98 4.32 -5.86 -3.74
C LEU A 98 3.76 -7.27 -3.48
N GLN A 99 3.59 -8.04 -4.55
CA GLN A 99 3.14 -9.43 -4.51
C GLN A 99 4.16 -10.30 -5.24
N VAL A 100 4.30 -11.54 -4.79
CA VAL A 100 5.25 -12.51 -5.36
C VAL A 100 4.55 -13.29 -6.47
N ASP A 101 5.19 -13.35 -7.64
CA ASP A 101 4.76 -14.19 -8.75
C ASP A 101 5.09 -15.67 -8.47
N GLY A 102 4.36 -16.61 -9.09
CA GLY A 102 4.67 -18.05 -9.01
C GLY A 102 4.22 -18.76 -7.73
N LEU A 103 3.37 -18.12 -6.92
CA LEU A 103 2.71 -18.77 -5.79
C LEU A 103 1.63 -19.75 -6.27
N ASP A 104 1.61 -20.95 -5.69
CA ASP A 104 0.51 -21.89 -5.84
C ASP A 104 -0.76 -21.30 -5.21
N THR A 105 -1.85 -21.31 -5.99
CA THR A 105 -3.13 -20.71 -5.62
C THR A 105 -4.15 -21.72 -5.09
N THR A 106 -3.78 -23.01 -5.02
CA THR A 106 -4.68 -24.10 -4.60
C THR A 106 -5.15 -23.97 -3.15
N THR A 107 -4.31 -23.44 -2.26
CA THR A 107 -4.62 -23.27 -0.82
C THR A 107 -4.50 -21.81 -0.37
N ASN A 108 -5.20 -20.91 -1.08
CA ASN A 108 -5.17 -19.49 -0.75
C ASN A 108 -5.88 -19.15 0.56
N SER A 109 -5.25 -18.27 1.34
CA SER A 109 -5.91 -17.60 2.46
C SER A 109 -6.87 -16.53 1.93
N LEU A 110 -7.95 -16.26 2.67
CA LEU A 110 -8.89 -15.20 2.35
C LEU A 110 -8.23 -13.82 2.51
N ALA A 111 -8.64 -12.87 1.67
CA ALA A 111 -8.15 -11.49 1.70
C ALA A 111 -8.43 -10.77 3.04
N ASP A 112 -9.41 -11.26 3.80
CA ASP A 112 -9.70 -10.83 5.18
C ASP A 112 -8.45 -10.82 6.07
N LYS A 113 -7.48 -11.71 5.80
CA LYS A 113 -6.21 -11.79 6.52
C LYS A 113 -5.32 -10.55 6.36
N LEU A 114 -5.53 -9.76 5.31
CA LEU A 114 -4.80 -8.50 5.10
C LEU A 114 -5.28 -7.40 6.06
N ASP A 115 -6.55 -7.44 6.47
CA ASP A 115 -7.12 -6.46 7.38
C ASP A 115 -6.94 -6.90 8.84
N LEU A 116 -6.03 -6.23 9.54
CA LEU A 116 -5.71 -6.52 10.94
C LEU A 116 -6.90 -6.29 11.89
N SER A 117 -7.95 -5.59 11.45
CA SER A 117 -9.16 -5.36 12.27
C SER A 117 -10.20 -6.47 12.14
N LEU A 118 -10.06 -7.39 11.18
CA LEU A 118 -11.04 -8.43 10.91
C LEU A 118 -10.63 -9.78 11.52
N ALA A 119 -11.63 -10.52 12.00
CA ALA A 119 -11.46 -11.93 12.32
C ALA A 119 -11.24 -12.73 11.03
N SER A 120 -10.14 -13.48 11.01
CA SER A 120 -9.73 -14.35 9.90
C SER A 120 -9.11 -15.65 10.44
N GLY A 121 -9.22 -16.74 9.65
CA GLY A 121 -8.71 -18.05 10.05
C GLY A 121 -9.44 -18.62 11.27
N ASN A 122 -8.69 -18.93 12.32
CA ASN A 122 -9.21 -19.48 13.58
C ASN A 122 -9.42 -18.41 14.67
N ASN A 123 -9.30 -17.12 14.34
CA ASN A 123 -9.52 -16.04 15.30
C ASN A 123 -11.00 -15.96 15.72
N PRO A 124 -11.29 -15.62 16.99
CA PRO A 124 -12.67 -15.41 17.43
C PRO A 124 -13.29 -14.18 16.75
N THR A 125 -14.58 -14.26 16.43
CA THR A 125 -15.34 -13.22 15.72
C THR A 125 -15.87 -12.13 16.66
N LEU A 126 -15.05 -11.71 17.64
CA LEU A 126 -15.48 -10.76 18.67
C LEU A 126 -15.83 -9.40 18.03
N PHE A 127 -17.10 -9.00 18.14
CA PHE A 127 -17.68 -7.82 17.48
C PHE A 127 -17.57 -7.81 15.94
N ASP A 128 -17.35 -8.97 15.33
CA ASP A 128 -17.20 -9.12 13.89
C ASP A 128 -18.37 -9.92 13.31
N HIS A 129 -19.54 -9.28 13.25
CA HIS A 129 -20.80 -9.91 12.85
C HIS A 129 -20.89 -10.26 11.36
N TYR A 130 -19.99 -9.72 10.54
CA TYR A 130 -19.93 -10.02 9.11
C TYR A 130 -19.00 -11.20 8.80
N ALA A 131 -18.41 -11.83 9.82
CA ALA A 131 -17.56 -13.01 9.67
C ALA A 131 -18.33 -14.20 9.11
N ILE A 132 -17.93 -14.64 7.92
CA ILE A 132 -18.43 -15.86 7.30
C ILE A 132 -17.26 -16.70 6.76
N PRO A 133 -17.39 -18.04 6.67
CA PRO A 133 -16.31 -18.91 6.20
C PRO A 133 -15.82 -18.60 4.78
N ALA A 134 -16.66 -18.00 3.94
CA ALA A 134 -16.31 -17.62 2.56
C ALA A 134 -15.51 -16.31 2.46
N GLY A 135 -15.31 -15.61 3.58
CA GLY A 135 -14.69 -14.29 3.62
C GLY A 135 -15.63 -13.14 3.28
N ARG A 136 -15.10 -11.93 3.28
CA ARG A 136 -15.85 -10.69 3.04
C ARG A 136 -15.51 -10.09 1.68
N ILE A 137 -16.40 -9.23 1.19
CA ILE A 137 -16.16 -8.46 -0.03
C ILE A 137 -15.22 -7.30 0.31
N HIS A 138 -14.09 -7.23 -0.38
CA HIS A 138 -13.13 -6.13 -0.27
C HIS A 138 -13.13 -5.28 -1.53
N ARG A 139 -13.03 -3.96 -1.36
CA ARG A 139 -12.79 -3.03 -2.47
C ARG A 139 -11.30 -2.99 -2.78
N GLU A 140 -10.92 -2.72 -4.02
CA GLU A 140 -9.51 -2.63 -4.45
C GLU A 140 -8.70 -1.63 -3.60
N ILE A 141 -9.31 -0.49 -3.22
CA ILE A 141 -8.69 0.50 -2.32
C ILE A 141 -8.38 -0.12 -0.95
N GLY A 142 -9.36 -0.85 -0.38
CA GLY A 142 -9.18 -1.54 0.90
C GLY A 142 -8.10 -2.61 0.82
N LEU A 143 -8.10 -3.42 -0.24
CA LEU A 143 -7.05 -4.41 -0.51
C LEU A 143 -5.66 -3.77 -0.59
N THR A 144 -5.54 -2.62 -1.27
CA THR A 144 -4.24 -1.94 -1.42
C THR A 144 -3.72 -1.39 -0.10
N LEU A 145 -4.58 -0.67 0.64
CA LEU A 145 -4.22 -0.13 1.95
C LEU A 145 -3.84 -1.24 2.91
N ASN A 146 -4.61 -2.32 2.96
CA ASN A 146 -4.39 -3.42 3.87
C ASN A 146 -3.21 -4.30 3.45
N LEU A 147 -2.93 -4.45 2.15
CA LEU A 147 -1.69 -5.05 1.65
C LEU A 147 -0.47 -4.28 2.15
N LEU A 148 -0.46 -2.95 2.03
CA LEU A 148 0.63 -2.11 2.53
C LEU A 148 0.81 -2.22 4.04
N VAL A 149 -0.29 -2.24 4.79
CA VAL A 149 -0.25 -2.47 6.24
C VAL A 149 0.34 -3.83 6.54
N TYR A 150 -0.10 -4.88 5.85
CA TYR A 150 0.35 -6.24 6.09
C TYR A 150 1.86 -6.37 5.89
N GLN A 151 2.43 -5.74 4.86
CA GLN A 151 3.88 -5.75 4.60
C GLN A 151 4.72 -5.11 5.72
N MET A 152 4.12 -4.31 6.59
CA MET A 152 4.83 -3.57 7.65
C MET A 152 4.46 -3.99 9.07
N PHE A 153 3.27 -4.54 9.25
CA PHE A 153 2.67 -4.83 10.55
C PHE A 153 2.17 -6.28 10.67
N ALA A 154 2.52 -7.18 9.74
CA ALA A 154 2.14 -8.58 9.85
C ALA A 154 2.61 -9.18 11.19
N CYS A 155 1.66 -9.73 11.95
CA CYS A 155 1.94 -10.45 13.17
C CYS A 155 2.71 -11.73 12.83
N GLY A 156 3.93 -11.91 13.35
CA GLY A 156 4.68 -13.16 13.22
C GLY A 156 3.95 -14.34 13.87
N GLY A 157 4.13 -15.55 13.34
CA GLY A 157 3.48 -16.76 13.86
C GLY A 157 3.50 -17.91 12.85
N THR A 158 2.65 -18.92 13.08
CA THR A 158 2.48 -20.03 12.13
C THR A 158 1.65 -19.57 10.94
N TYR A 159 2.32 -19.11 9.89
CA TYR A 159 1.67 -18.82 8.62
C TYR A 159 1.25 -20.12 7.92
N SER A 160 0.24 -19.98 7.07
CA SER A 160 -0.18 -21.04 6.15
C SER A 160 1.02 -21.41 5.28
N THR A 161 1.41 -22.67 5.26
CA THR A 161 2.42 -23.17 4.32
C THR A 161 1.89 -23.00 2.90
N THR A 162 2.71 -22.46 2.02
CA THR A 162 2.40 -22.32 0.59
C THR A 162 3.50 -22.95 -0.26
N VAL A 163 3.30 -23.01 -1.57
CA VAL A 163 4.31 -23.48 -2.52
C VAL A 163 4.67 -22.32 -3.42
N TRP A 164 5.97 -21.99 -3.48
CA TRP A 164 6.52 -20.96 -4.36
C TRP A 164 7.51 -21.61 -5.32
N ASP A 165 7.24 -21.54 -6.62
CA ASP A 165 8.07 -22.17 -7.67
C ASP A 165 8.39 -23.65 -7.40
N GLY A 166 7.41 -24.39 -6.86
CA GLY A 166 7.54 -25.81 -6.51
C GLY A 166 8.22 -26.10 -5.17
N VAL A 167 8.63 -25.07 -4.42
CA VAL A 167 9.25 -25.20 -3.09
C VAL A 167 8.25 -24.82 -2.01
N SER A 168 8.06 -25.68 -1.01
CA SER A 168 7.21 -25.38 0.14
C SER A 168 7.86 -24.30 1.02
N THR A 169 7.13 -23.24 1.33
CA THR A 169 7.55 -22.08 2.12
C THR A 169 6.52 -21.66 3.16
#